data_AF-A0A7S4D1X1-F1
#
_entry.id   AF-A0A7S4D1X1-F1
#
_cell.length_a   1.000
_cell.length_b   1.000
_cell.length_c   1.000
_cell.angle_alpha   90.00
_cell.angle_beta   90.00
_cell.angle_gamma   90.00
#
_symmetry.space_group_name_H-M   'P 1'
#
loop_
_entity.id
_entity.type
_entity.pdbx_description
1 polymer ?
#
loop_
_entity_poly.entity_id
_entity_poly.type
_entity_poly.pdbx_seq_one_letter_code
_entity_poly.pdbx_strand_id
1 'polypeptide(L)'
;AMETTYLHYDNKIALYCQYIDGYLASATITSSDVQCEKGTSDDVPRNFERCVFRVCPSDRYRQYEAAVAGSQPVKYGEIIQLQHAYNDSWLTVQRAVHAVDRTCFKV
;
A
#
# COMPACT_ATOMS: atom_id res chain seq x y z
N ALA A 1 -4.86 -20.98 20.80
CA ALA A 1 -4.37 -21.10 19.42
C ALA A 1 -4.31 -19.69 18.84
N MET A 2 -3.19 -19.26 18.27
CA MET A 2 -3.20 -18.02 17.48
C MET A 2 -4.06 -18.29 16.25
N GLU A 3 -5.18 -17.59 16.11
CA GLU A 3 -5.95 -17.61 14.87
C GLU A 3 -5.09 -17.02 13.76
N THR A 4 -4.80 -17.82 12.74
CA THR A 4 -4.12 -17.33 11.54
C THR A 4 -5.05 -16.37 10.81
N THR A 5 -4.69 -15.10 10.82
CA THR A 5 -5.40 -14.06 10.05
C THR A 5 -4.70 -13.91 8.70
N TYR A 6 -5.46 -13.99 7.61
CA TYR A 6 -4.94 -13.79 6.26
C TYR A 6 -5.20 -12.37 5.77
N LEU A 7 -4.39 -11.90 4.83
CA LEU A 7 -4.68 -10.67 4.10
C LEU A 7 -5.74 -10.96 3.03
N HIS A 8 -6.85 -10.24 3.06
CA HIS A 8 -7.90 -10.31 2.06
C HIS A 8 -7.94 -9.05 1.20
N TYR A 9 -8.54 -9.14 0.01
CA TYR A 9 -8.88 -7.94 -0.75
C TYR A 9 -9.81 -7.02 0.09
N ASP A 10 -9.78 -5.72 -0.20
CA ASP A 10 -10.41 -4.64 0.58
C ASP A 10 -9.86 -4.40 1.99
N ASN A 11 -8.93 -5.24 2.49
CA ASN A 11 -8.23 -4.94 3.73
C ASN A 11 -7.34 -3.69 3.58
N LYS A 12 -7.14 -3.00 4.70
CA LYS A 12 -6.26 -1.85 4.81
C LYS A 12 -4.92 -2.27 5.39
N ILE A 13 -3.83 -1.82 4.77
CA ILE A 13 -2.45 -2.13 5.17
C ILE A 13 -1.61 -0.84 5.26
N ALA A 14 -0.52 -0.91 6.01
CA ALA A 14 0.56 0.05 5.96
C ALA A 14 1.88 -0.68 5.63
N LEU A 15 2.71 -0.09 4.77
CA LEU A 15 3.97 -0.70 4.34
C LEU A 15 5.11 -0.20 5.24
N TYR A 16 5.60 -1.07 6.12
CA TYR A 16 6.67 -0.78 7.07
C TYR A 16 8.04 -1.21 6.53
N CYS A 17 9.06 -0.40 6.78
CA CYS A 17 10.45 -0.74 6.55
C CYS A 17 11.22 -0.69 7.88
N GLN A 18 11.64 -1.86 8.37
CA GLN A 18 12.38 -2.00 9.63
C GLN A 18 13.74 -1.29 9.62
N TYR A 19 14.40 -1.19 8.47
CA TYR A 19 15.74 -0.59 8.41
C TYR A 19 15.74 0.91 8.74
N ILE A 20 14.61 1.60 8.52
CA ILE A 20 14.47 3.03 8.76
C ILE A 20 13.45 3.36 9.85
N ASP A 21 12.87 2.34 10.48
CA ASP A 21 11.72 2.42 11.39
C ASP A 21 10.67 3.43 10.88
N GLY A 22 10.06 3.08 9.74
CA GLY A 22 9.12 3.98 9.10
C GLY A 22 8.19 3.33 8.11
N TYR A 23 7.15 4.08 7.74
CA TYR A 23 6.08 3.67 6.86
C TYR A 23 6.08 4.47 5.57
N LEU A 24 5.70 3.82 4.46
CA LEU A 24 5.41 4.53 3.23
C LEU A 24 4.14 5.38 3.40
N ALA A 25 4.24 6.67 3.10
CA ALA A 25 3.14 7.61 3.25
C ALA A 25 2.98 8.50 2.01
N SER A 26 1.75 8.91 1.70
CA SER A 26 1.55 10.02 0.76
C SER A 26 2.14 11.32 1.33
N ALA A 27 2.90 12.09 0.55
CA ALA A 27 3.60 13.30 0.98
C ALA A 27 2.65 14.48 1.28
N THR A 28 1.54 14.60 0.55
CA THR A 28 0.45 15.52 0.88
C THR A 28 -0.88 14.96 0.36
N ILE A 29 -2.01 15.49 0.83
CA ILE A 29 -3.35 15.06 0.38
C ILE A 29 -3.51 15.13 -1.14
N THR A 30 -2.87 16.13 -1.77
CA THR A 30 -3.01 16.45 -3.20
C THR A 30 -1.82 15.98 -4.05
N SER A 31 -0.76 15.47 -3.43
CA SER A 31 0.43 15.01 -4.14
C SER A 31 0.30 13.54 -4.50
N SER A 32 0.84 13.20 -5.68
CA SER A 32 1.09 11.81 -6.08
C SER A 32 2.41 11.28 -5.53
N ASP A 33 3.17 12.12 -4.82
CA ASP A 33 4.46 11.75 -4.26
C ASP A 33 4.31 11.02 -2.94
N VAL A 34 5.21 10.07 -2.70
CA VAL A 34 5.32 9.35 -1.43
C VAL A 34 6.60 9.73 -0.70
N GLN A 35 6.59 9.52 0.62
CA GLN A 35 7.71 9.72 1.51
C GLN A 35 7.73 8.63 2.60
N CYS A 36 8.83 8.54 3.34
CA CYS A 36 8.90 7.69 4.53
C CYS A 36 8.58 8.52 5.77
N GLU A 37 7.55 8.14 6.52
CA GLU A 37 7.21 8.71 7.82
C GLU A 37 7.79 7.81 8.92
N LYS A 38 8.60 8.38 9.83
CA LYS A 38 9.20 7.64 10.94
C LYS A 38 8.15 7.23 11.97
N GLY A 39 8.28 6.02 12.49
CA GLY A 39 7.44 5.47 13.54
C GLY A 39 7.48 3.95 13.53
N THR A 40 7.01 3.33 14.60
CA THR A 40 6.97 1.87 14.77
C THR A 40 5.53 1.41 15.01
N SER A 41 5.32 0.10 15.21
CA SER A 41 4.01 -0.42 15.62
C SER A 41 3.58 0.06 17.01
N ASP A 42 4.54 0.37 17.89
CA ASP A 42 4.26 0.80 19.26
C ASP A 42 4.11 2.32 19.38
N ASP A 43 4.72 3.07 18.45
CA ASP A 43 4.67 4.53 18.35
C ASP A 43 4.48 4.94 16.88
N VAL A 44 3.23 4.91 16.44
CA VAL A 44 2.86 5.19 15.04
C VAL A 44 3.00 6.69 14.72
N PRO A 45 3.31 7.06 13.46
CA PRO A 45 3.36 8.45 13.03
C PRO A 45 2.07 9.23 13.35
N ARG A 46 2.19 10.52 13.67
CA ARG A 46 1.04 11.39 14.02
C ARG A 46 -0.08 11.41 12.97
N ASN A 47 0.29 11.32 11.69
CA ASN A 47 -0.66 11.33 10.56
C ASN A 47 -0.70 9.95 9.89
N PHE A 48 -0.84 8.88 10.69
CA PHE A 48 -0.74 7.49 10.22
C PHE A 48 -1.75 7.17 9.12
N GLU A 49 -2.88 7.88 9.02
CA GLU A 49 -3.85 7.75 7.94
C GLU A 49 -3.23 7.97 6.55
N ARG A 50 -2.14 8.74 6.45
CA ARG A 50 -1.37 8.93 5.20
C ARG A 50 -0.52 7.72 4.81
N CYS A 51 -0.37 6.76 5.71
CA CYS A 51 0.39 5.53 5.52
C CYS A 51 -0.50 4.34 5.12
N VAL A 52 -1.82 4.54 5.04
CA VAL A 52 -2.79 3.45 4.91
C VAL A 52 -3.26 3.29 3.47
N PHE A 53 -3.21 2.06 2.96
CA PHE A 53 -3.64 1.68 1.62
C PHE A 53 -4.65 0.55 1.68
N ARG A 54 -5.71 0.62 0.88
CA ARG A 54 -6.61 -0.49 0.59
C ARG A 54 -5.97 -1.41 -0.46
N VAL A 55 -6.03 -2.71 -0.20
CA VAL A 55 -5.59 -3.76 -1.13
C VAL A 55 -6.70 -4.07 -2.12
N CYS A 56 -6.47 -3.75 -3.40
CA CYS A 56 -7.41 -3.94 -4.48
C CYS A 56 -6.89 -5.01 -5.45
N PRO A 57 -7.75 -5.88 -6.01
CA PRO A 57 -7.34 -6.80 -7.06
C PRO A 57 -7.04 -6.04 -8.36
N SER A 58 -6.04 -6.49 -9.13
CA SER A 58 -5.63 -5.85 -10.39
C SER A 58 -6.57 -6.13 -11.56
N ASP A 59 -7.40 -7.16 -11.48
CA ASP A 59 -8.29 -7.62 -12.54
C ASP A 59 -9.75 -7.35 -12.19
N ARG A 60 -10.51 -6.76 -13.14
CA ARG A 60 -11.96 -6.54 -13.02
C ARG A 60 -12.73 -7.83 -12.82
N TYR A 61 -12.25 -8.95 -13.37
CA TYR A 61 -12.86 -10.26 -13.14
C TYR A 61 -12.77 -10.67 -11.66
N ARG A 62 -11.61 -10.45 -11.04
CA ARG A 62 -11.40 -10.73 -9.61
C ARG A 62 -12.16 -9.76 -8.70
N GLN A 63 -12.39 -8.52 -9.14
CA GLN A 63 -13.29 -7.57 -8.45
C GLN A 63 -14.71 -8.12 -8.40
N TYR A 64 -15.19 -8.67 -9.51
CA TYR A 64 -16.50 -9.32 -9.59
C TYR A 64 -16.57 -10.57 -8.70
N GLU A 65 -15.55 -11.43 -8.74
CA GLU A 65 -15.49 -12.62 -7.87
C GLU A 65 -15.50 -12.26 -6.38
N ALA A 66 -14.74 -11.24 -5.96
CA ALA A 66 -14.74 -10.77 -4.57
C ALA A 66 -16.11 -10.23 -4.14
N ALA A 67 -16.83 -9.56 -5.04
CA ALA A 67 -18.18 -9.06 -4.77
C ALA A 67 -19.23 -10.17 -4.66
N VAL A 68 -19.03 -11.31 -5.35
CA VAL A 68 -19.99 -12.42 -5.39
C VAL A 68 -19.69 -13.51 -4.36
N ALA A 69 -18.42 -13.89 -4.18
CA ALA A 69 -17.99 -15.01 -3.34
C ALA A 69 -17.47 -14.59 -1.96
N GLY A 70 -17.47 -13.30 -1.65
CA GLY A 70 -16.80 -12.74 -0.47
C GLY A 70 -15.31 -12.55 -0.69
N SER A 71 -14.69 -11.70 0.13
CA SER A 71 -13.31 -11.27 -0.08
C SER A 71 -12.33 -12.45 0.02
N GLN A 72 -11.66 -12.75 -1.09
CA GLN A 72 -10.71 -13.83 -1.18
C GLN A 72 -9.37 -13.44 -0.52
N PRO A 73 -8.65 -14.40 0.09
CA PRO A 73 -7.31 -14.15 0.58
C PRO A 73 -6.37 -13.85 -0.60
N VAL A 74 -5.50 -12.87 -0.41
CA VAL A 74 -4.45 -12.52 -1.36
C VAL A 74 -3.38 -13.60 -1.34
N LYS A 75 -3.04 -14.15 -2.50
CA LYS A 75 -2.02 -15.21 -2.62
C LYS A 75 -0.67 -14.65 -3.02
N TYR A 76 0.40 -15.38 -2.69
CA TYR A 76 1.74 -15.04 -3.17
C TYR A 76 1.81 -15.13 -4.70
N GLY A 77 2.53 -14.18 -5.31
CA GLY A 77 2.67 -14.06 -6.77
C GLY A 77 1.52 -13.32 -7.48
N GLU A 78 0.48 -12.92 -6.75
CA GLU A 78 -0.60 -12.11 -7.33
C GLU A 78 -0.21 -10.65 -7.48
N ILE A 79 -0.72 -10.01 -8.55
CA ILE A 79 -0.60 -8.58 -8.75
C ILE A 79 -1.73 -7.91 -7.95
N ILE A 80 -1.35 -6.95 -7.10
CA ILE A 80 -2.28 -6.13 -6.33
C ILE A 80 -2.16 -4.66 -6.73
N GLN A 81 -3.25 -3.94 -6.58
CA GLN A 81 -3.28 -2.48 -6.65
C GLN A 81 -3.42 -1.94 -5.22
N LEU A 82 -2.68 -0.88 -4.92
CA LEU A 82 -2.77 -0.19 -3.64
C LEU A 82 -3.44 1.16 -3.85
N GLN A 83 -4.61 1.32 -3.25
CA GLN A 83 -5.33 2.59 -3.28
C GLN A 83 -5.17 3.28 -1.93
N HIS A 84 -4.67 4.50 -1.92
CA HIS A 84 -4.50 5.26 -0.70
C HIS A 84 -5.86 5.50 -0.04
N ALA A 85 -5.98 5.12 1.24
CA ALA A 85 -7.27 4.99 1.90
C ALA A 85 -7.96 6.33 2.22
N TYR A 86 -7.23 7.45 2.12
CA TYR A 86 -7.74 8.78 2.46
C TYR A 86 -8.13 9.62 1.23
N ASN A 87 -7.40 9.53 0.11
CA ASN A 87 -7.62 10.37 -1.08
C ASN A 87 -7.94 9.56 -2.33
N ASP A 88 -8.14 8.24 -2.20
CA ASP A 88 -8.49 7.31 -3.28
C ASP A 88 -7.52 7.27 -4.46
N SER A 89 -6.33 7.87 -4.34
CA SER A 89 -5.32 7.82 -5.38
C SER A 89 -4.63 6.45 -5.40
N TRP A 90 -4.12 6.06 -6.57
CA TRP A 90 -3.40 4.81 -6.73
C TRP A 90 -1.91 5.02 -6.48
N LEU A 91 -1.27 4.09 -5.77
CA LEU A 91 0.19 4.02 -5.74
C LEU A 91 0.68 3.61 -7.13
N THR A 92 1.55 4.41 -7.72
CA THR A 92 2.02 4.23 -9.09
C THR A 92 3.54 4.30 -9.16
N VAL A 93 4.13 3.74 -10.21
CA VAL A 93 5.52 4.02 -10.55
C VAL A 93 5.52 5.21 -11.50
N GLN A 94 6.22 6.28 -11.12
CA GLN A 94 6.33 7.52 -11.86
C GLN A 94 7.57 7.49 -12.80
N ARG A 95 8.37 8.56 -12.79
CA ARG A 95 9.51 8.77 -13.69
C ARG A 95 10.82 8.19 -13.17
N ALA A 96 11.76 7.97 -14.08
CA ALA A 96 13.13 7.59 -13.74
C ALA A 96 13.82 8.68 -12.89
N VAL A 97 14.60 8.26 -11.89
CA VAL A 97 15.37 9.10 -10.99
C VAL A 97 16.84 9.04 -11.42
N HIS A 98 17.19 9.85 -12.41
CA HIS A 98 18.53 9.87 -13.01
C HIS A 98 19.66 10.28 -12.05
N ALA A 99 19.34 10.75 -10.84
CA ALA A 99 20.32 11.19 -9.85
C ALA A 99 21.04 10.03 -9.13
N VAL A 100 20.48 8.82 -9.12
CA VAL A 100 21.06 7.66 -8.41
C VAL A 100 21.44 6.56 -9.40
N ASP A 101 20.51 6.20 -10.28
CA ASP A 101 20.72 5.22 -11.35
C ASP A 101 19.66 5.48 -12.44
N ARG A 102 20.03 5.33 -13.71
CA ARG A 102 19.10 5.43 -14.84
C ARG A 102 18.03 4.33 -14.83
N THR A 103 18.21 3.28 -14.02
CA THR A 103 17.24 2.19 -13.87
C THR A 103 16.32 2.33 -12.66
N CYS A 104 16.55 3.31 -11.79
CA CYS A 104 15.67 3.58 -10.66
C CYS A 104 14.49 4.44 -11.06
N PHE A 105 13.29 4.07 -10.64
CA PHE A 105 12.08 4.84 -10.83
C PHE A 105 11.53 5.30 -9.49
N LYS A 106 10.96 6.51 -9.48
CA LYS A 106 10.23 7.01 -8.33
C LYS A 106 8.90 6.26 -8.26
N VAL A 107 8.59 5.71 -7.09
CA VAL A 107 7.23 5.32 -6.72
C VAL A 107 6.52 6.55 -6.18
#